data_AF-A0A533BLL2-F1
#
_entry.id   AF-A0A533BLL2-F1
#
_cell.length_a   1.000
_cell.length_b   1.000
_cell.length_c   1.000
_cell.angle_alpha   90.00
_cell.angle_beta   90.00
_cell.angle_gamma   90.00
#
_symmetry.space_group_name_H-M   'P 1'
#
loop_
_entity.id
_entity.type
_entity.pdbx_description
1 polymer ?
#
loop_
_entity_poly.entity_id
_entity_poly.type
_entity_poly.pdbx_seq_one_letter_code
_entity_poly.pdbx_strand_id
1 'polypeptide(L)'
;MRDIPQIDNGKKPLQPLNIIHFIWLPSSTPYGNLLLKGRDIVRRIDRVNLEVGRVFTSYVHPSKEDINNPQQDLVEHQFYAEQVVYWMRKTADELISLAYVIDEWNRTRKWPMSVRIDSIAGLKESPSEELRQLFAPHDAFLTTLNEISNAFKHSFINTDMTVAGSEYPVVFALALKRNKLSEPPQFYSVNFAEMVEAFSRLYKEVIATIQQWANPGKAKNEQSAT
;
A
#
# COMPACT_ATOMS: atom_id res chain seq x y z
N MET A 1 -14.52 21.90 -3.74
CA MET A 1 -14.23 20.45 -3.73
C MET A 1 -13.08 20.26 -2.75
N ARG A 2 -13.18 19.31 -1.81
CA ARG A 2 -11.98 18.90 -1.06
C ARG A 2 -11.01 18.28 -2.06
N ASP A 3 -9.72 18.55 -1.90
CA ASP A 3 -8.69 17.90 -2.71
C ASP A 3 -8.78 16.38 -2.52
N ILE A 4 -8.79 15.63 -3.62
CA ILE A 4 -8.78 14.16 -3.58
C ILE A 4 -7.45 13.73 -2.94
N PRO A 5 -7.46 12.89 -1.90
CA PRO A 5 -6.23 12.44 -1.25
C PRO A 5 -5.36 11.66 -2.23
N GLN A 6 -4.05 11.75 -2.07
CA GLN A 6 -3.06 11.09 -2.92
C GLN A 6 -1.96 10.50 -2.05
N ILE A 7 -1.42 9.34 -2.46
CA ILE A 7 -0.17 8.82 -1.95
C ILE A 7 0.94 9.72 -2.49
N ASP A 8 1.64 10.40 -1.60
CA ASP A 8 2.71 11.31 -1.98
C ASP A 8 4.01 10.55 -2.26
N ASN A 9 4.35 10.46 -3.55
CA ASN A 9 5.62 9.96 -4.09
C ASN A 9 6.54 11.08 -4.61
N GLY A 10 6.32 12.33 -4.20
CA GLY A 10 7.07 13.50 -4.61
C GLY A 10 6.63 14.12 -5.93
N LYS A 11 5.56 13.60 -6.58
CA LYS A 11 5.04 14.14 -7.84
C LYS A 11 3.54 13.90 -8.02
N LYS A 12 2.95 14.53 -9.04
CA LYS A 12 1.61 14.20 -9.52
C LYS A 12 1.64 12.95 -10.43
N PRO A 13 0.55 12.16 -10.50
CA PRO A 13 0.55 10.88 -11.23
C PRO A 13 1.01 10.95 -12.69
N LEU A 14 0.56 11.96 -13.44
CA LEU A 14 0.88 12.12 -14.86
C LEU A 14 2.16 12.94 -15.14
N GLN A 15 2.85 13.42 -14.10
CA GLN A 15 4.11 14.12 -14.30
C GLN A 15 5.22 13.14 -14.69
N PRO A 16 6.15 13.54 -15.58
CA PRO A 16 7.31 12.74 -15.95
C PRO A 16 8.14 12.31 -14.74
N LEU A 17 8.68 11.10 -14.80
CA LEU A 17 9.58 10.58 -13.77
C LEU A 17 10.98 11.17 -13.94
N ASN A 18 11.27 12.25 -13.20
CA ASN A 18 12.60 12.84 -13.10
C ASN A 18 13.52 12.09 -12.12
N ILE A 19 14.83 12.35 -12.24
CA ILE A 19 15.90 11.76 -11.42
C ILE A 19 15.71 11.94 -9.91
N ILE A 20 15.07 13.03 -9.49
CA ILE A 20 14.77 13.32 -8.08
C ILE A 20 13.74 12.35 -7.46
N HIS A 21 12.95 11.67 -8.29
CA HIS A 21 11.95 10.70 -7.84
C HIS A 21 12.48 9.26 -7.83
N PHE A 22 13.75 9.05 -8.20
CA PHE A 22 14.32 7.71 -8.28
C PHE A 22 14.69 7.21 -6.88
N ILE A 23 14.31 5.97 -6.61
CA ILE A 23 14.79 5.23 -5.44
C ILE A 23 16.15 4.65 -5.82
N TRP A 24 17.21 5.29 -5.35
CA TRP A 24 18.59 4.91 -5.69
C TRP A 24 18.99 3.58 -5.06
N LEU A 25 18.83 2.51 -5.82
CA LEU A 25 19.11 1.13 -5.42
C LEU A 25 20.21 0.51 -6.28
N PRO A 26 20.92 -0.51 -5.80
CA PRO A 26 21.93 -1.22 -6.58
C PRO A 26 21.37 -1.82 -7.87
N SER A 27 22.00 -1.52 -9.00
CA SER A 27 21.55 -1.96 -10.33
C SER A 27 22.09 -3.33 -10.75
N SER A 28 23.10 -3.85 -10.06
CA SER A 28 23.73 -5.14 -10.32
C SER A 28 23.70 -6.01 -9.06
N THR A 29 22.66 -6.81 -8.92
CA THR A 29 22.45 -7.73 -7.79
C THR A 29 22.07 -9.13 -8.28
N PRO A 30 22.16 -10.19 -7.44
CA PRO A 30 21.66 -11.52 -7.77
C PRO A 30 20.15 -11.56 -8.08
N TYR A 31 19.38 -10.58 -7.59
CA TYR A 31 17.95 -10.41 -7.88
C TYR A 31 17.67 -9.54 -9.11
N GLY A 32 18.71 -9.22 -9.88
CA GLY A 32 18.64 -8.33 -11.03
C GLY A 32 18.81 -6.86 -10.65
N ASN A 33 18.11 -5.99 -11.37
CA ASN A 33 18.27 -4.54 -11.26
C ASN A 33 17.25 -3.94 -10.28
N LEU A 34 17.67 -3.68 -9.03
CA LEU A 34 16.78 -3.12 -8.01
C LEU A 34 16.41 -1.65 -8.29
N LEU A 35 17.21 -0.90 -9.06
CA LEU A 35 16.83 0.45 -9.52
C LEU A 35 15.56 0.41 -10.37
N LEU A 36 15.40 -0.61 -11.24
CA LEU A 36 14.19 -0.79 -12.01
C LEU A 36 13.00 -1.19 -11.12
N LYS A 37 13.22 -2.01 -10.10
CA LYS A 37 12.19 -2.35 -9.11
C LYS A 37 11.69 -1.09 -8.38
N GLY A 38 12.60 -0.20 -7.96
CA GLY A 38 12.24 1.10 -7.39
C GLY A 38 11.42 1.97 -8.36
N ARG A 39 11.83 2.04 -9.63
CA ARG A 39 11.07 2.76 -10.67
C ARG A 39 9.65 2.21 -10.83
N ASP A 40 9.48 0.90 -10.83
CA ASP A 40 8.17 0.27 -11.00
C ASP A 40 7.26 0.51 -9.79
N ILE A 41 7.82 0.55 -8.57
CA ILE A 41 7.09 0.97 -7.37
C ILE A 41 6.55 2.39 -7.56
N VAL A 42 7.39 3.37 -7.94
CA VAL A 42 6.95 4.77 -8.10
C VAL A 42 5.84 4.88 -9.15
N ARG A 43 5.99 4.21 -10.30
CA ARG A 43 4.98 4.18 -11.36
C ARG A 43 3.67 3.53 -10.91
N ARG A 44 3.75 2.53 -10.05
CA ARG A 44 2.56 1.90 -9.50
C ARG A 44 1.84 2.83 -8.53
N ILE A 45 2.57 3.62 -7.73
CA ILE A 45 1.94 4.66 -6.90
C ILE A 45 1.19 5.67 -7.78
N ASP A 46 1.76 6.08 -8.92
CA ASP A 46 1.03 6.93 -9.87
C ASP A 46 -0.27 6.27 -10.34
N ARG A 47 -0.24 4.96 -10.66
CA ARG A 47 -1.44 4.24 -11.04
C ARG A 47 -2.46 4.17 -9.90
N VAL A 48 -2.03 3.87 -8.69
CA VAL A 48 -2.92 3.85 -7.50
C VAL A 48 -3.59 5.20 -7.33
N ASN A 49 -2.85 6.28 -7.43
CA ASN A 49 -3.38 7.63 -7.30
C ASN A 49 -4.44 8.00 -8.35
N LEU A 50 -4.31 7.49 -9.58
CA LEU A 50 -5.34 7.63 -10.61
C LEU A 50 -6.61 6.84 -10.26
N GLU A 51 -6.47 5.62 -9.72
CA GLU A 51 -7.62 4.81 -9.27
C GLU A 51 -8.28 5.41 -8.03
N VAL A 52 -7.51 6.00 -7.09
CA VAL A 52 -8.06 6.78 -5.97
C VAL A 52 -8.91 7.93 -6.51
N GLY A 53 -8.44 8.62 -7.56
CA GLY A 53 -9.23 9.62 -8.27
C GLY A 53 -10.60 9.09 -8.70
N ARG A 54 -10.63 7.91 -9.31
CA ARG A 54 -11.86 7.26 -9.77
C ARG A 54 -12.80 6.89 -8.64
N VAL A 55 -12.29 6.40 -7.51
CA VAL A 55 -13.11 6.12 -6.32
C VAL A 55 -13.82 7.38 -5.84
N PHE A 56 -13.09 8.49 -5.71
CA PHE A 56 -13.68 9.75 -5.23
C PHE A 56 -14.64 10.40 -6.24
N THR A 57 -14.41 10.23 -7.55
CA THR A 57 -15.31 10.77 -8.58
C THR A 57 -16.54 9.91 -8.83
N SER A 58 -16.45 8.59 -8.62
CA SER A 58 -17.59 7.66 -8.75
C SER A 58 -18.46 7.63 -7.50
N TYR A 59 -17.95 8.07 -6.36
CA TYR A 59 -18.72 8.15 -5.13
C TYR A 59 -19.86 9.16 -5.26
N VAL A 60 -21.06 8.70 -4.93
CA VAL A 60 -22.25 9.53 -4.82
C VAL A 60 -22.73 9.51 -3.39
N HIS A 61 -22.99 10.70 -2.86
CA HIS A 61 -23.55 10.83 -1.52
C HIS A 61 -24.95 10.21 -1.46
N PRO A 62 -25.31 9.45 -0.41
CA PRO A 62 -26.62 8.78 -0.33
C PRO A 62 -27.81 9.73 -0.54
N SER A 63 -27.73 10.98 -0.05
CA SER A 63 -28.79 11.99 -0.26
C SER A 63 -28.92 12.52 -1.70
N LYS A 64 -28.01 12.13 -2.60
CA LYS A 64 -27.95 12.54 -4.01
C LYS A 64 -28.04 11.34 -4.96
N GLU A 65 -28.33 10.17 -4.41
CA GLU A 65 -28.45 8.93 -5.17
C GLU A 65 -29.71 8.98 -6.04
N ASP A 66 -29.54 8.73 -7.33
CA ASP A 66 -30.58 8.56 -8.32
C ASP A 66 -30.43 7.15 -8.90
N ILE A 67 -31.31 6.25 -8.44
CA ILE A 67 -31.33 4.83 -8.83
C ILE A 67 -31.52 4.62 -10.34
N ASN A 68 -31.96 5.65 -11.08
CA ASN A 68 -32.13 5.57 -12.53
C ASN A 68 -30.91 6.10 -13.29
N ASN A 69 -29.89 6.63 -12.61
CA ASN A 69 -28.68 7.13 -13.22
C ASN A 69 -27.63 6.01 -13.31
N PRO A 70 -27.34 5.46 -14.51
CA PRO A 70 -26.38 4.37 -14.68
C PRO A 70 -24.93 4.78 -14.34
N GLN A 71 -24.64 6.07 -14.19
CA GLN A 71 -23.33 6.57 -13.74
C GLN A 71 -23.12 6.44 -12.23
N GLN A 72 -24.17 6.08 -11.48
CA GLN A 72 -24.15 5.90 -10.04
C GLN A 72 -24.20 4.41 -9.66
N ASP A 73 -23.51 3.58 -10.45
CA ASP A 73 -23.43 2.15 -10.20
C ASP A 73 -22.55 1.87 -8.96
N LEU A 74 -23.21 1.48 -7.86
CA LEU A 74 -22.56 1.11 -6.61
C LEU A 74 -21.59 -0.07 -6.80
N VAL A 75 -21.92 -1.02 -7.68
CA VAL A 75 -21.06 -2.17 -7.95
C VAL A 75 -19.78 -1.73 -8.67
N GLU A 76 -19.91 -0.81 -9.63
CA GLU A 76 -18.75 -0.23 -10.31
C GLU A 76 -17.84 0.55 -9.34
N HIS A 77 -18.43 1.34 -8.45
CA HIS A 77 -17.69 2.03 -7.38
C HIS A 77 -16.91 1.05 -6.49
N GLN A 78 -17.53 -0.08 -6.10
CA GLN A 78 -16.88 -1.13 -5.32
C GLN A 78 -15.70 -1.76 -6.07
N PHE A 79 -15.80 -1.98 -7.38
CA PHE A 79 -14.66 -2.47 -8.17
C PHE A 79 -13.49 -1.50 -8.21
N TYR A 80 -13.74 -0.19 -8.24
CA TYR A 80 -12.65 0.81 -8.14
C TYR A 80 -11.98 0.75 -6.77
N ALA A 81 -12.76 0.63 -5.69
CA ALA A 81 -12.25 0.49 -4.34
C ALA A 81 -11.39 -0.78 -4.17
N GLU A 82 -11.88 -1.93 -4.65
CA GLU A 82 -11.17 -3.19 -4.63
C GLU A 82 -9.84 -3.11 -5.38
N GLN A 83 -9.82 -2.51 -6.56
CA GLN A 83 -8.61 -2.32 -7.35
C GLN A 83 -7.55 -1.52 -6.60
N VAL A 84 -7.93 -0.42 -5.95
CA VAL A 84 -7.00 0.37 -5.13
C VAL A 84 -6.43 -0.47 -3.99
N VAL A 85 -7.28 -1.19 -3.25
CA VAL A 85 -6.85 -2.05 -2.14
C VAL A 85 -5.89 -3.13 -2.62
N TYR A 86 -6.18 -3.76 -3.76
CA TYR A 86 -5.29 -4.75 -4.38
C TYR A 86 -3.91 -4.15 -4.68
N TRP A 87 -3.88 -2.99 -5.36
CA TRP A 87 -2.62 -2.35 -5.74
C TRP A 87 -1.83 -1.82 -4.54
N MET A 88 -2.50 -1.25 -3.53
CA MET A 88 -1.89 -0.88 -2.26
C MET A 88 -1.29 -2.10 -1.58
N ARG A 89 -2.05 -3.19 -1.45
CA ARG A 89 -1.58 -4.42 -0.80
C ARG A 89 -0.35 -5.00 -1.50
N LYS A 90 -0.42 -5.16 -2.82
CA LYS A 90 0.71 -5.63 -3.64
C LYS A 90 1.95 -4.75 -3.47
N THR A 91 1.75 -3.44 -3.36
CA THR A 91 2.85 -2.49 -3.17
C THR A 91 3.44 -2.59 -1.77
N ALA A 92 2.62 -2.75 -0.74
CA ALA A 92 3.12 -2.97 0.63
C ALA A 92 3.97 -4.26 0.72
N ASP A 93 3.48 -5.37 0.18
CA ASP A 93 4.24 -6.63 0.14
C ASP A 93 5.58 -6.46 -0.61
N GLU A 94 5.57 -5.74 -1.74
CA GLU A 94 6.80 -5.46 -2.46
C GLU A 94 7.77 -4.55 -1.71
N LEU A 95 7.28 -3.52 -1.02
CA LEU A 95 8.09 -2.66 -0.16
C LEU A 95 8.73 -3.44 0.97
N ILE A 96 7.98 -4.36 1.60
CA ILE A 96 8.47 -5.27 2.64
C ILE A 96 9.58 -6.16 2.10
N SER A 97 9.34 -6.79 0.94
CA SER A 97 10.34 -7.64 0.30
C SER A 97 11.63 -6.90 -0.03
N LEU A 98 11.51 -5.65 -0.51
CA LEU A 98 12.64 -4.80 -0.86
C LEU A 98 13.39 -4.35 0.40
N ALA A 99 12.66 -3.93 1.44
CA ALA A 99 13.22 -3.56 2.73
C ALA A 99 14.03 -4.71 3.34
N TYR A 100 13.48 -5.93 3.32
CA TYR A 100 14.18 -7.13 3.78
C TYR A 100 15.50 -7.37 3.02
N VAL A 101 15.46 -7.33 1.68
CA VAL A 101 16.65 -7.58 0.85
C VAL A 101 17.75 -6.55 1.12
N ILE A 102 17.38 -5.26 1.21
CA ILE A 102 18.33 -4.17 1.42
C ILE A 102 18.86 -4.17 2.86
N ASP A 103 18.02 -4.43 3.86
CA ASP A 103 18.42 -4.58 5.26
C ASP A 103 19.43 -5.73 5.44
N GLU A 104 19.14 -6.92 4.90
CA GLU A 104 20.03 -8.07 5.03
C GLU A 104 21.38 -7.82 4.34
N TRP A 105 21.36 -7.19 3.16
CA TRP A 105 22.59 -6.76 2.50
C TRP A 105 23.36 -5.70 3.30
N ASN A 106 22.68 -4.72 3.88
CA ASN A 106 23.31 -3.69 4.67
C ASN A 106 23.98 -4.26 5.94
N ARG A 107 23.30 -5.18 6.63
CA ARG A 107 23.76 -5.81 7.88
C ARG A 107 24.86 -6.84 7.65
N THR A 108 24.74 -7.67 6.62
CA THR A 108 25.64 -8.84 6.42
C THR A 108 26.67 -8.63 5.32
N ARG A 109 26.52 -7.59 4.49
CA ARG A 109 27.27 -7.36 3.25
C ARG A 109 27.15 -8.50 2.23
N LYS A 110 26.15 -9.36 2.39
CA LYS A 110 25.80 -10.45 1.47
C LYS A 110 24.33 -10.32 1.09
N TRP A 111 24.02 -10.61 -0.16
CA TRP A 111 22.63 -10.71 -0.60
C TRP A 111 21.98 -11.93 0.04
N PRO A 112 20.71 -11.85 0.47
CA PRO A 112 20.00 -13.03 0.96
C PRO A 112 19.94 -14.09 -0.14
N MET A 113 20.06 -15.36 0.23
CA MET A 113 19.89 -16.48 -0.71
C MET A 113 18.41 -16.72 -1.08
N SER A 114 17.49 -16.24 -0.25
CA SER A 114 16.04 -16.26 -0.50
C SER A 114 15.36 -15.08 0.16
N VAL A 115 14.29 -14.56 -0.46
CA VAL A 115 13.44 -13.50 0.10
C VAL A 115 12.42 -14.15 1.04
N ARG A 116 12.79 -14.31 2.31
CA ARG A 116 11.94 -15.00 3.30
C ARG A 116 10.81 -14.12 3.84
N ILE A 117 11.04 -12.81 3.87
CA ILE A 117 10.06 -11.82 4.31
C ILE A 117 9.58 -11.07 3.06
N ASP A 118 8.48 -11.52 2.48
CA ASP A 118 7.97 -11.05 1.18
C ASP A 118 6.56 -10.45 1.24
N SER A 119 5.97 -10.39 2.44
CA SER A 119 4.59 -9.97 2.63
C SER A 119 4.33 -9.44 4.04
N ILE A 120 3.21 -8.74 4.23
CA ILE A 120 2.75 -8.27 5.55
C ILE A 120 2.65 -9.42 6.55
N ALA A 121 2.22 -10.61 6.11
CA ALA A 121 2.08 -11.77 6.99
C ALA A 121 3.43 -12.24 7.55
N GLY A 122 4.50 -12.17 6.74
CA GLY A 122 5.84 -12.59 7.14
C GLY A 122 6.58 -11.60 8.04
N LEU A 123 6.15 -10.34 8.15
CA LEU A 123 6.90 -9.30 8.89
C LEU A 123 7.25 -9.69 10.34
N LYS A 124 6.31 -10.36 11.02
CA LYS A 124 6.49 -10.79 12.42
C LYS A 124 7.56 -11.87 12.60
N GLU A 125 7.90 -12.58 11.53
CA GLU A 125 8.92 -13.64 11.51
C GLU A 125 10.30 -13.12 11.10
N SER A 126 10.43 -11.82 10.78
CA SER A 126 11.71 -11.22 10.43
C SER A 126 12.72 -11.43 11.55
N PRO A 127 13.98 -11.83 11.26
CA PRO A 127 15.04 -11.88 12.26
C PRO A 127 15.67 -10.51 12.55
N SER A 128 15.40 -9.50 11.72
CA SER A 128 15.96 -8.14 11.83
C SER A 128 15.08 -7.26 12.71
N GLU A 129 15.66 -6.69 13.78
CA GLU A 129 14.96 -5.75 14.67
C GLU A 129 14.71 -4.42 13.97
N GLU A 130 15.67 -3.94 13.19
CA GLU A 130 15.56 -2.71 12.41
C GLU A 130 14.41 -2.80 11.40
N LEU A 131 14.25 -3.96 10.74
CA LEU A 131 13.11 -4.19 9.85
C LEU A 131 11.78 -4.21 10.60
N ARG A 132 11.72 -4.86 11.78
CA ARG A 132 10.49 -4.87 12.60
C ARG A 132 10.13 -3.46 13.06
N GLN A 133 11.10 -2.69 13.52
CA GLN A 133 10.90 -1.30 13.97
C GLN A 133 10.45 -0.37 12.85
N LEU A 134 10.92 -0.58 11.62
CA LEU A 134 10.47 0.20 10.46
C LEU A 134 8.96 0.06 10.21
N PHE A 135 8.41 -1.15 10.36
CA PHE A 135 7.00 -1.41 10.08
C PHE A 135 6.10 -1.34 11.32
N ALA A 136 6.64 -1.36 12.53
CA ALA A 136 5.87 -1.33 13.78
C ALA A 136 4.89 -0.14 13.89
N PRO A 137 5.24 1.10 13.51
CA PRO A 137 4.28 2.22 13.51
C PRO A 137 3.09 2.03 12.58
N HIS A 138 3.20 1.13 11.59
CA HIS A 138 2.21 0.88 10.56
C HIS A 138 1.45 -0.45 10.76
N ASP A 139 1.71 -1.20 11.83
CA ASP A 139 1.17 -2.56 12.03
C ASP A 139 -0.36 -2.61 11.99
N ALA A 140 -1.04 -1.64 12.62
CA ALA A 140 -2.50 -1.54 12.59
C ALA A 140 -3.01 -1.36 11.16
N PHE A 141 -2.43 -0.43 10.41
CA PHE A 141 -2.79 -0.18 9.02
C PHE A 141 -2.53 -1.38 8.11
N LEU A 142 -1.34 -1.99 8.21
CA LEU A 142 -0.95 -3.15 7.42
C LEU A 142 -1.84 -4.36 7.72
N THR A 143 -2.20 -4.56 8.99
CA THR A 143 -3.15 -5.60 9.42
C THR A 143 -4.51 -5.35 8.79
N THR A 144 -5.07 -4.15 8.90
CA THR A 144 -6.36 -3.81 8.25
C THR A 144 -6.30 -4.01 6.73
N LEU A 145 -5.24 -3.56 6.07
CA LEU A 145 -5.04 -3.76 4.62
C LEU A 145 -4.95 -5.25 4.25
N ASN A 146 -4.28 -6.06 5.08
CA ASN A 146 -4.23 -7.52 4.92
C ASN A 146 -5.61 -8.16 4.98
N GLU A 147 -6.39 -7.82 6.01
CA GLU A 147 -7.68 -8.44 6.24
C GLU A 147 -8.70 -8.04 5.17
N ILE A 148 -8.75 -6.77 4.78
CA ILE A 148 -9.62 -6.30 3.69
C ILE A 148 -9.25 -6.99 2.37
N SER A 149 -7.96 -7.01 2.02
CA SER A 149 -7.52 -7.68 0.79
C SER A 149 -7.84 -9.18 0.82
N ASN A 150 -7.70 -9.85 1.96
CA ASN A 150 -8.05 -11.26 2.09
C ASN A 150 -9.56 -11.50 2.04
N ALA A 151 -10.38 -10.59 2.57
CA ALA A 151 -11.83 -10.66 2.46
C ALA A 151 -12.26 -10.62 0.98
N PHE A 152 -11.75 -9.66 0.20
CA PHE A 152 -12.00 -9.56 -1.25
C PHE A 152 -11.61 -10.82 -2.02
N LYS A 153 -10.49 -11.46 -1.66
CA LYS A 153 -10.00 -12.66 -2.36
C LYS A 153 -10.65 -13.97 -1.93
N HIS A 154 -11.03 -14.10 -0.67
CA HIS A 154 -11.25 -15.42 -0.06
C HIS A 154 -12.56 -15.54 0.73
N SER A 155 -13.19 -14.44 1.14
CA SER A 155 -14.40 -14.54 1.94
C SER A 155 -15.63 -14.79 1.08
N PHE A 156 -16.30 -15.91 1.35
CA PHE A 156 -17.49 -16.34 0.62
C PHE A 156 -18.67 -15.37 0.79
N ILE A 157 -18.76 -14.70 1.94
CA ILE A 157 -19.87 -13.80 2.29
C ILE A 157 -19.62 -12.35 1.90
N ASN A 158 -18.47 -12.03 1.28
CA ASN A 158 -18.14 -10.64 0.93
C ASN A 158 -19.11 -10.03 -0.09
N THR A 159 -19.80 -10.86 -0.88
CA THR A 159 -20.81 -10.42 -1.86
C THR A 159 -22.10 -9.94 -1.22
N ASP A 160 -22.36 -10.28 0.05
CA ASP A 160 -23.58 -9.88 0.77
C ASP A 160 -23.53 -8.40 1.21
N MET A 161 -22.59 -7.65 0.66
CA MET A 161 -22.30 -6.27 0.99
C MET A 161 -22.88 -5.30 -0.01
N THR A 162 -24.08 -4.82 0.28
CA THR A 162 -24.66 -3.64 -0.37
C THR A 162 -24.75 -2.53 0.67
N VAL A 163 -23.60 -2.02 1.10
CA VAL A 163 -23.57 -0.95 2.11
C VAL A 163 -23.58 0.41 1.41
N ALA A 164 -24.77 0.98 1.28
CA ALA A 164 -24.99 2.40 1.02
C ALA A 164 -25.21 3.13 2.35
N GLY A 165 -24.77 4.40 2.47
CA GLY A 165 -25.06 5.21 3.66
C GLY A 165 -23.88 5.92 4.33
N SER A 166 -22.67 5.85 3.79
CA SER A 166 -21.56 6.68 4.27
C SER A 166 -21.61 8.07 3.65
N GLU A 167 -21.27 9.11 4.43
CA GLU A 167 -21.17 10.52 4.01
C GLU A 167 -19.90 10.82 3.16
N TYR A 168 -19.01 9.85 3.04
CA TYR A 168 -17.75 9.92 2.30
C TYR A 168 -17.38 8.55 1.71
N PRO A 169 -16.43 8.47 0.74
CA PRO A 169 -15.95 7.21 0.20
C PRO A 169 -15.37 6.31 1.30
N VAL A 170 -15.80 5.05 1.34
CA VAL A 170 -15.42 4.05 2.34
C VAL A 170 -15.15 2.73 1.65
N VAL A 171 -14.12 2.01 2.11
CA VAL A 171 -13.93 0.60 1.79
C VAL A 171 -14.72 -0.23 2.79
N PHE A 172 -15.64 -1.03 2.28
CA PHE A 172 -16.33 -2.03 3.07
C PHE A 172 -15.81 -3.42 2.71
N ALA A 173 -15.57 -4.27 3.72
CA ALA A 173 -15.26 -5.69 3.51
C ALA A 173 -15.88 -6.55 4.61
N LEU A 174 -16.34 -7.75 4.26
CA LEU A 174 -16.94 -8.70 5.18
C LEU A 174 -16.13 -9.98 5.12
N ALA A 175 -15.39 -10.23 6.20
CA ALA A 175 -14.48 -11.36 6.29
C ALA A 175 -15.12 -12.49 7.09
N LEU A 176 -15.00 -13.71 6.57
CA LEU A 176 -15.26 -14.95 7.29
C LEU A 176 -13.99 -15.79 7.31
N LYS A 177 -13.42 -15.96 8.51
CA LYS A 177 -12.12 -16.62 8.68
C LYS A 177 -12.15 -18.05 8.15
N ARG A 178 -11.42 -18.28 7.04
CA ARG A 178 -11.39 -19.57 6.31
C ARG A 178 -12.80 -20.10 5.95
N ASN A 179 -13.77 -19.21 5.78
CA ASN A 179 -15.18 -19.53 5.51
C ASN A 179 -15.81 -20.49 6.54
N LYS A 180 -15.37 -20.44 7.80
CA LYS A 180 -15.91 -21.27 8.89
C LYS A 180 -17.04 -20.54 9.61
N LEU A 181 -18.24 -21.13 9.60
CA LEU A 181 -19.39 -20.61 10.37
C LEU A 181 -19.21 -20.69 11.90
N SER A 182 -18.22 -21.44 12.37
CA SER A 182 -17.83 -21.45 13.79
C SER A 182 -17.12 -20.18 14.25
N GLU A 183 -16.67 -19.34 13.30
CA GLU A 183 -16.02 -18.06 13.57
C GLU A 183 -17.00 -16.94 13.20
N PRO A 184 -17.13 -15.87 14.01
CA PRO A 184 -18.03 -14.78 13.67
C PRO A 184 -17.54 -14.03 12.43
N PRO A 185 -18.44 -13.58 11.54
CA PRO A 185 -18.09 -12.62 10.50
C PRO A 185 -17.50 -11.34 11.09
N GLN A 186 -16.50 -10.78 10.41
CA GLN A 186 -15.90 -9.51 10.78
C GLN A 186 -16.15 -8.48 9.68
N PHE A 187 -16.82 -7.38 10.05
CA PHE A 187 -17.09 -6.27 9.16
C PHE A 187 -16.02 -5.19 9.29
N TYR A 188 -15.49 -4.75 8.17
CA TYR A 188 -14.54 -3.65 8.05
C TYR A 188 -15.21 -2.50 7.32
N SER A 189 -15.09 -1.31 7.90
CA SER A 189 -15.51 -0.03 7.32
C SER A 189 -14.36 0.95 7.51
N VAL A 190 -13.68 1.31 6.42
CA VAL A 190 -12.48 2.14 6.47
C VAL A 190 -12.64 3.36 5.58
N ASN A 191 -12.48 4.54 6.16
CA ASN A 191 -12.46 5.79 5.42
C ASN A 191 -11.35 5.76 4.35
N PHE A 192 -11.74 5.96 3.10
CA PHE A 192 -10.82 5.83 1.98
C PHE A 192 -9.71 6.88 2.02
N ALA A 193 -10.00 8.09 2.51
CA ALA A 193 -9.00 9.14 2.67
C ALA A 193 -7.94 8.75 3.71
N GLU A 194 -8.36 8.23 4.86
CA GLU A 194 -7.46 7.76 5.92
C GLU A 194 -6.59 6.60 5.45
N MET A 195 -7.15 5.68 4.65
CA MET A 195 -6.40 4.58 4.04
C MET A 195 -5.28 5.09 3.11
N VAL A 196 -5.59 6.07 2.25
CA VAL A 196 -4.63 6.70 1.33
C VAL A 196 -3.53 7.43 2.11
N GLU A 197 -3.89 8.19 3.13
CA GLU A 197 -2.94 8.93 3.96
C GLU A 197 -2.03 8.00 4.76
N ALA A 198 -2.58 6.94 5.36
CA ALA A 198 -1.81 5.93 6.07
C ALA A 198 -0.82 5.22 5.14
N PHE A 199 -1.27 4.85 3.92
CA PHE A 199 -0.36 4.29 2.92
C PHE A 199 0.71 5.29 2.49
N SER A 200 0.39 6.58 2.38
CA SER A 200 1.36 7.62 2.06
C SER A 200 2.45 7.76 3.13
N ARG A 201 2.09 7.66 4.42
CA ARG A 201 3.06 7.69 5.52
C ARG A 201 3.98 6.47 5.46
N LEU A 202 3.39 5.27 5.37
CA LEU A 202 4.12 4.02 5.18
C LEU A 202 5.11 4.11 4.00
N TYR A 203 4.63 4.54 2.83
CA TYR A 203 5.43 4.64 1.62
C TYR A 203 6.65 5.54 1.82
N LYS A 204 6.44 6.76 2.34
CA LYS A 204 7.52 7.74 2.54
C LYS A 204 8.57 7.23 3.51
N GLU A 205 8.14 6.73 4.66
CA GLU A 205 9.05 6.26 5.70
C GLU A 205 9.86 5.07 5.22
N VAL A 206 9.21 4.06 4.64
CA VAL A 206 9.88 2.86 4.13
C VAL A 206 10.85 3.19 3.00
N ILE A 207 10.47 4.03 2.04
CA ILE A 207 11.38 4.43 0.96
C ILE A 207 12.57 5.23 1.48
N ALA A 208 12.37 6.16 2.40
CA ALA A 208 13.45 6.94 2.99
C ALA A 208 14.46 6.01 3.71
N THR A 209 13.97 5.08 4.52
CA THR A 209 14.82 4.12 5.23
C THR A 209 15.55 3.17 4.29
N ILE A 210 14.87 2.62 3.27
CA ILE A 210 15.49 1.78 2.23
C ILE A 210 16.63 2.55 1.54
N GLN A 211 16.43 3.82 1.19
CA GLN A 211 17.47 4.63 0.56
C GLN A 211 18.68 4.84 1.46
N GLN A 212 18.46 5.06 2.76
CA GLN A 212 19.52 5.18 3.76
C GLN A 212 20.34 3.89 3.89
N TRP A 213 19.67 2.73 3.98
CA TRP A 213 20.34 1.42 4.02
C TRP A 213 21.08 1.09 2.73
N ALA A 214 20.53 1.49 1.58
CA ALA A 214 21.17 1.30 0.27
C ALA A 214 22.41 2.21 0.09
N ASN A 215 22.44 3.38 0.74
CA ASN A 215 23.47 4.41 0.55
C ASN A 215 24.01 4.98 1.88
N PRO A 216 24.61 4.15 2.76
CA PRO A 216 24.99 4.56 4.12
C PRO A 216 26.03 5.70 4.16
N GLY A 217 26.78 5.93 3.09
CA GLY A 217 27.78 7.00 2.98
C GLY A 217 27.22 8.40 2.75
N LYS A 218 25.95 8.56 2.31
CA LYS A 218 25.34 9.89 2.12
C LYS A 218 24.77 10.49 3.40
N ALA A 219 24.33 9.67 4.35
CA ALA A 219 23.70 10.12 5.60
C ALA A 219 24.68 10.84 6.56
N LYS A 220 25.99 10.56 6.49
CA LYS A 220 27.00 11.20 7.36
C LYS A 220 27.38 12.63 6.97
N ASN A 221 27.20 13.00 5.70
CA ASN A 221 27.61 14.31 5.19
C ASN A 221 26.59 15.43 5.46
N GLU A 222 25.35 15.08 5.80
CA GLU A 222 24.32 16.08 6.16
C GLU A 222 24.35 16.45 7.64
N GLN A 223 24.89 15.59 8.52
CA GLN A 223 25.05 15.88 9.96
C GLN A 223 26.36 16.60 10.32
N SER A 224 27.27 16.76 9.35
CA SER A 224 28.52 17.51 9.53
C SER A 224 28.53 18.87 8.81
N ALA A 225 27.38 19.29 8.29
CA ALA A 225 27.17 20.57 7.61
C ALA A 225 26.25 21.55 8.41
N THR A 226 25.94 21.22 9.66
CA THR A 226 25.28 22.10 10.65
C THR A 226 26.23 22.36 11.81
#